data_AF-A0A9D4HV21-F1
#
_entry.id   AF-A0A9D4HV21-F1
#
_cell.length_a   1.000
_cell.length_b   1.000
_cell.length_c   1.000
_cell.angle_alpha   90.00
_cell.angle_beta   90.00
_cell.angle_gamma   90.00
#
_symmetry.space_group_name_H-M   'P 1'
#
loop_
_entity.id
_entity.type
_entity.pdbx_description
1 polymer ?
#
loop_
_entity_poly.entity_id
_entity_poly.type
_entity_poly.pdbx_seq_one_letter_code
_entity_poly.pdbx_strand_id
1 'polypeptide(L)'
;MQYLSQLSGLGKIEHADQVMEIDGKSKYNIRVQGDSTCGIKDICVLPSGQVVVVDLQNKKVKLLNQQYQLVSHFSVSDEPLGMCQITPCEVGVTVGSEFQFIKVNNNQLVNDRKLNFQHFCNSIAFHQKYLFLTSGTALYKYSPDGKLVSKLHEDNSNKWTGKNHGYFISLNKNILL
;
A
#
# COMPACT_ATOMS: atom_id res chain seq x y z
N MET A 1 30.17 8.06 20.45
CA MET A 1 29.48 6.98 19.72
C MET A 1 28.35 6.48 20.60
N GLN A 2 27.13 6.96 20.35
CA GLN A 2 25.93 6.64 21.12
C GLN A 2 25.17 5.51 20.40
N TYR A 3 24.98 4.37 21.06
CA TYR A 3 23.87 3.48 20.77
C TYR A 3 22.89 3.66 21.93
N LEU A 4 21.84 4.45 21.70
CA LEU A 4 20.77 4.65 22.67
C LEU A 4 19.99 3.35 22.82
N SER A 5 20.19 2.81 24.00
CA SER A 5 19.41 1.87 24.78
C SER A 5 17.90 2.14 24.82
N GLN A 6 17.16 1.09 25.18
CA GLN A 6 15.83 1.08 25.83
C GLN A 6 14.59 1.29 24.97
N LEU A 7 13.92 0.16 24.67
CA LEU A 7 12.46 0.07 24.78
C LEU A 7 12.11 -1.13 25.67
N SER A 8 12.31 -0.96 26.98
CA SER A 8 11.52 -1.66 27.99
C SER A 8 10.16 -0.99 28.03
N GLY A 9 9.18 -1.59 27.36
CA GLY A 9 7.81 -1.07 27.28
C GLY A 9 6.79 -2.18 27.44
N LEU A 10 6.84 -2.91 28.57
CA LEU A 10 5.68 -3.62 29.09
C LEU A 10 4.68 -2.55 29.57
N GLY A 11 3.85 -2.06 28.65
CA GLY A 11 2.74 -1.18 28.93
C GLY A 11 1.45 -1.84 28.48
N LYS A 12 0.60 -2.21 29.43
CA LYS A 12 -0.82 -2.47 29.22
C LYS A 12 -1.40 -1.27 28.46
N ILE A 13 -1.92 -1.48 27.25
CA ILE A 13 -2.70 -0.44 26.57
C ILE A 13 -4.09 -0.48 27.21
N GLU A 14 -4.23 0.22 28.33
CA GLU A 14 -5.53 0.66 28.82
C GLU A 14 -5.90 1.93 28.05
N HIS A 15 -7.14 1.98 27.57
CA HIS A 15 -7.73 2.97 26.67
C HIS A 15 -7.16 4.40 26.76
N ALA A 16 -6.73 4.94 25.61
CA ALA A 16 -6.64 6.39 25.41
C ALA A 16 -7.00 6.73 23.96
N ASP A 17 -8.23 7.20 23.76
CA ASP A 17 -8.66 7.94 22.58
C ASP A 17 -7.92 9.29 22.54
N GLN A 18 -6.64 9.28 22.18
CA GLN A 18 -5.92 10.53 21.89
C GLN A 18 -6.22 10.96 20.46
N VAL A 19 -7.13 11.92 20.32
CA VAL A 19 -7.32 12.67 19.08
C VAL A 19 -6.10 13.58 18.90
N MET A 20 -5.20 13.22 17.98
CA MET A 20 -4.13 14.11 17.57
C MET A 20 -4.71 15.21 16.68
N GLU A 21 -4.59 16.46 17.12
CA GLU A 21 -4.89 17.62 16.29
C GLU A 21 -3.76 17.80 15.27
N ILE A 22 -4.10 17.75 13.97
CA ILE A 22 -3.13 17.98 12.90
C ILE A 22 -2.93 19.49 12.78
N ASP A 23 -1.85 20.01 13.35
CA ASP A 23 -1.41 21.38 13.13
C ASP A 23 -0.77 21.54 11.73
N GLY A 24 -1.14 22.60 11.01
CA GLY A 24 -0.60 22.91 9.68
C GLY A 24 -1.07 21.99 8.53
N LYS A 25 -2.07 22.42 7.76
CA LYS A 25 -2.45 21.76 6.49
C LYS A 25 -1.77 22.43 5.30
N SER A 26 -0.74 21.79 4.75
CA SER A 26 -0.15 22.18 3.47
C SER A 26 -0.83 21.46 2.30
N LYS A 27 -0.99 22.15 1.17
CA LYS A 27 -1.54 21.59 -0.07
C LYS A 27 -0.43 21.48 -1.11
N TYR A 28 -0.29 20.31 -1.72
CA TYR A 28 0.70 20.05 -2.76
C TYR A 28 -0.01 19.69 -4.07
N ASN A 29 0.43 20.31 -5.18
CA ASN A 29 -0.10 19.98 -6.50
C ASN A 29 0.63 18.76 -7.06
N ILE A 30 -0.10 17.66 -7.23
CA ILE A 30 0.40 16.40 -7.75
C ILE A 30 -0.27 16.03 -9.08
N ARG A 31 -0.91 16.99 -9.75
CA ARG A 31 -1.55 16.77 -11.04
C ARG A 31 -0.51 16.73 -12.16
N VAL A 32 -0.71 15.80 -13.07
CA VAL A 32 -0.09 15.76 -14.39
C VAL A 32 -1.07 16.38 -15.39
N GLN A 33 -0.57 16.86 -16.53
CA GLN A 33 -1.43 17.28 -17.63
C GLN A 33 -2.45 16.18 -18.00
N GLY A 34 -3.72 16.58 -18.14
CA GLY A 34 -4.83 15.67 -18.43
C GLY A 34 -5.45 14.97 -17.21
N ASP A 35 -4.90 15.18 -16.00
CA ASP A 35 -5.56 14.69 -14.79
C ASP A 35 -6.87 15.42 -14.53
N SER A 36 -7.84 14.64 -14.05
CA SER A 36 -9.08 15.12 -13.45
C SER A 36 -8.86 15.40 -11.94
N THR A 37 -9.92 15.30 -11.14
CA THR A 37 -9.79 15.36 -9.68
C THR A 37 -8.98 14.17 -9.17
N CYS A 38 -7.87 14.43 -8.47
CA CYS A 38 -7.06 13.38 -7.86
C CYS A 38 -7.86 12.64 -6.77
N GLY A 39 -7.94 11.32 -6.89
CA GLY A 39 -8.52 10.44 -5.89
C GLY A 39 -7.42 9.59 -5.27
N ILE A 40 -6.69 10.16 -4.30
CA ILE A 40 -5.57 9.45 -3.68
C ILE A 40 -6.09 8.35 -2.78
N LYS A 41 -5.74 7.12 -3.13
CA LYS A 41 -6.23 5.91 -2.47
C LYS A 41 -5.23 5.34 -1.49
N ASP A 42 -3.94 5.47 -1.78
CA ASP A 42 -2.86 4.93 -0.95
C ASP A 42 -1.57 5.75 -1.10
N ILE A 43 -0.69 5.66 -0.09
CA ILE A 43 0.57 6.39 0.02
C ILE A 43 1.66 5.51 0.64
N CYS A 44 2.88 5.58 0.10
CA CYS A 44 4.03 4.89 0.63
C CYS A 44 5.22 5.85 0.70
N VAL A 45 5.77 6.03 1.90
CA VAL A 45 7.01 6.79 2.10
C VAL A 45 8.17 5.82 2.06
N LEU A 46 9.06 5.99 1.09
CA LEU A 46 10.27 5.18 0.97
C LEU A 46 11.33 5.64 1.98
N PRO A 47 12.30 4.78 2.34
CA PRO A 47 13.43 5.15 3.20
C PRO A 47 14.25 6.33 2.67
N SER A 48 14.23 6.57 1.35
CA SER A 48 14.84 7.75 0.74
C SER A 48 14.10 9.07 1.07
N GLY A 49 12.94 9.02 1.73
CA GLY A 49 12.05 10.16 1.98
C GLY A 49 11.20 10.55 0.76
N GLN A 50 11.34 9.85 -0.37
CA GLN A 50 10.44 10.01 -1.50
C GLN A 50 9.09 9.39 -1.18
N VAL A 51 8.04 9.95 -1.79
CA VAL A 51 6.67 9.51 -1.54
C VAL A 51 6.09 8.99 -2.84
N VAL A 52 5.62 7.74 -2.82
CA VAL A 52 4.80 7.18 -3.89
C VAL A 52 3.34 7.32 -3.50
N VAL A 53 2.49 7.74 -4.43
CA VAL A 53 1.04 7.82 -4.22
C VAL A 53 0.29 7.10 -5.33
N VAL A 54 -0.83 6.50 -4.94
CA VAL A 54 -1.78 5.86 -5.83
C VAL A 54 -2.94 6.82 -6.10
N ASP A 55 -3.09 7.26 -7.34
CA ASP A 55 -4.20 8.10 -7.81
C ASP A 55 -5.20 7.25 -8.58
N LEU A 56 -6.23 6.80 -7.87
CA LEU A 56 -7.23 5.86 -8.36
C LEU A 56 -8.00 6.43 -9.56
N GLN A 57 -8.47 7.67 -9.42
CA GLN A 57 -9.35 8.31 -10.42
C GLN A 57 -8.62 8.59 -11.73
N ASN A 58 -7.31 8.86 -11.65
CA ASN A 58 -6.50 9.11 -12.84
C ASN A 58 -5.73 7.88 -13.33
N LYS A 59 -5.95 6.70 -12.73
CA LYS A 59 -5.25 5.44 -13.05
C LYS A 59 -3.73 5.62 -13.12
N LYS A 60 -3.16 6.27 -12.11
CA LYS A 60 -1.73 6.62 -12.06
C LYS A 60 -1.10 6.27 -10.72
N VAL A 61 0.17 5.89 -10.79
CA VAL A 61 1.10 5.90 -9.66
C VAL A 61 2.01 7.11 -9.84
N LYS A 62 2.20 7.91 -8.80
CA LYS A 62 2.96 9.16 -8.87
C LYS A 62 4.06 9.15 -7.82
N LEU A 63 5.19 9.76 -8.17
CA LEU A 63 6.36 9.88 -7.31
C LEU A 63 6.61 11.34 -6.98
N LEU A 64 6.71 11.63 -5.69
CA LEU A 64 7.08 12.90 -5.15
C LEU A 64 8.48 12.82 -4.55
N ASN A 65 9.26 13.90 -4.69
CA ASN A 65 10.52 14.03 -3.96
C ASN A 65 10.28 14.37 -2.47
N GLN A 66 11.37 14.56 -1.72
CA GLN A 66 11.33 14.89 -0.28
C GLN A 66 10.67 16.25 0.01
N GLN A 67 10.55 17.12 -0.99
CA GLN A 67 9.87 18.41 -0.92
C GLN A 67 8.41 18.30 -1.42
N TYR A 68 7.90 17.09 -1.60
CA TYR A 68 6.56 16.78 -2.09
C TYR A 68 6.26 17.32 -3.49
N GLN A 69 7.30 17.57 -4.30
CA GLN A 69 7.15 17.95 -5.69
C GLN A 69 7.02 16.70 -6.55
N LEU A 70 6.06 16.70 -7.47
CA LEU A 70 5.88 15.63 -8.45
C LEU A 70 7.08 15.55 -9.39
N VAL A 71 7.78 14.41 -9.38
CA VAL A 71 8.98 14.18 -10.22
C VAL A 71 8.79 13.10 -11.27
N SER A 72 7.85 12.17 -11.07
CA SER A 72 7.52 11.14 -12.05
C SER A 72 6.10 10.63 -11.86
N HIS A 73 5.56 10.01 -12.90
CA HIS A 73 4.30 9.29 -12.85
C HIS A 73 4.35 8.09 -13.82
N PHE A 74 3.48 7.13 -13.55
CA PHE A 74 3.31 5.93 -14.34
C PHE A 74 1.82 5.64 -14.48
N SER A 75 1.33 5.50 -15.70
CA SER A 75 -0.07 5.14 -15.96
C SER A 75 -0.25 3.63 -15.86
N VAL A 76 -1.33 3.20 -15.21
CA VAL A 76 -1.71 1.79 -15.08
C VAL A 76 -2.94 1.49 -15.92
N SER A 77 -3.16 0.21 -16.22
CA SER A 77 -4.25 -0.27 -17.09
C SER A 77 -5.64 -0.16 -16.45
N ASP A 78 -5.72 -0.20 -15.11
CA ASP A 78 -6.97 -0.10 -14.38
C ASP A 78 -6.82 0.71 -13.09
N GLU A 79 -7.89 0.83 -12.30
CA GLU A 79 -7.87 1.52 -11.01
C GLU A 79 -6.85 0.89 -10.05
N PRO A 80 -5.81 1.64 -9.65
CA PRO A 80 -4.90 1.18 -8.61
C PRO A 80 -5.54 1.37 -7.22
N LEU A 81 -5.46 0.35 -6.37
CA LEU A 81 -6.25 0.30 -5.12
C LEU A 81 -5.44 0.22 -3.84
N GLY A 82 -4.36 -0.56 -3.82
CA GLY A 82 -3.51 -0.74 -2.65
C GLY A 82 -2.06 -0.75 -3.03
N MET A 83 -1.21 -0.36 -2.08
CA MET A 83 0.23 -0.31 -2.26
C MET A 83 0.95 -0.78 -1.01
N CYS A 84 2.11 -1.40 -1.18
CA CYS A 84 3.03 -1.65 -0.09
C CYS A 84 4.47 -1.52 -0.55
N GLN A 85 5.37 -1.31 0.41
CA GLN A 85 6.80 -1.35 0.15
C GLN A 85 7.27 -2.80 0.02
N ILE A 86 8.01 -3.13 -1.05
CA ILE A 86 8.63 -4.44 -1.25
C ILE A 86 10.11 -4.40 -0.88
N THR A 87 10.80 -3.34 -1.30
CA THR A 87 12.20 -3.08 -0.98
C THR A 87 12.41 -1.58 -0.71
N PRO A 88 13.60 -1.12 -0.27
CA PRO A 88 13.88 0.31 -0.09
C PRO A 88 13.64 1.20 -1.32
N CYS A 89 13.64 0.63 -2.53
CA CYS A 89 13.44 1.36 -3.79
C CYS A 89 12.34 0.73 -4.67
N GLU A 90 11.48 -0.11 -4.12
CA GLU A 90 10.43 -0.79 -4.88
C GLU A 90 9.13 -0.84 -4.09
N VAL A 91 8.04 -0.50 -4.76
CA VAL A 91 6.67 -0.66 -4.26
C VAL A 91 5.93 -1.68 -5.08
N GLY A 92 4.99 -2.36 -4.45
CA GLY A 92 4.01 -3.21 -5.10
C GLY A 92 2.66 -2.52 -5.13
N VAL A 93 1.99 -2.51 -6.27
CA VAL A 93 0.69 -1.85 -6.45
C VAL A 93 -0.34 -2.85 -7.01
N THR A 94 -1.52 -2.91 -6.41
CA THR A 94 -2.64 -3.70 -6.94
C THR A 94 -3.41 -2.90 -7.97
N VAL A 95 -3.67 -3.51 -9.13
CA VAL A 95 -4.35 -2.90 -10.29
C VAL A 95 -5.31 -3.93 -10.87
N GLY A 96 -6.60 -3.83 -10.56
CA GLY A 96 -7.57 -4.84 -10.98
C GLY A 96 -7.21 -6.25 -10.45
N SER A 97 -7.01 -7.21 -11.34
CA SER A 97 -6.50 -8.56 -11.00
C SER A 97 -4.97 -8.70 -11.13
N GLU A 98 -4.27 -7.59 -11.30
CA GLU A 98 -2.81 -7.55 -11.41
C GLU A 98 -2.15 -7.04 -10.13
N PHE A 99 -0.90 -7.46 -9.93
CA PHE A 99 0.02 -6.85 -8.99
C PHE A 99 1.28 -6.44 -9.71
N GLN A 100 1.64 -5.17 -9.63
CA GLN A 100 2.75 -4.58 -10.35
C GLN A 100 3.87 -4.19 -9.39
N PHE A 101 5.09 -4.63 -9.70
CA PHE A 101 6.30 -4.21 -9.00
C PHE A 101 6.84 -2.97 -9.70
N ILE A 102 6.89 -1.85 -8.98
CA ILE A 102 7.30 -0.56 -9.52
C ILE A 102 8.55 -0.10 -8.75
N LYS A 103 9.66 -0.01 -9.47
CA LYS A 103 10.93 0.49 -8.96
C LYS A 103 10.99 2.00 -9.06
N VAL A 104 11.59 2.61 -8.05
CA VAL A 104 12.03 4.00 -8.05
C VAL A 104 13.51 4.02 -8.36
N ASN A 105 13.85 4.51 -9.55
CA ASN A 105 15.23 4.64 -10.02
C ASN A 105 15.45 6.06 -10.55
N ASN A 106 16.43 6.78 -10.03
CA ASN A 106 16.79 8.14 -10.46
C ASN A 106 15.58 9.08 -10.60
N ASN A 107 14.72 9.14 -9.57
CA ASN A 107 13.47 9.92 -9.56
C ASN A 107 12.45 9.53 -10.64
N GLN A 108 12.53 8.32 -11.19
CA GLN A 108 11.56 7.78 -12.13
C GLN A 108 10.90 6.51 -11.60
N LEU A 109 9.62 6.35 -11.92
CA LEU A 109 8.88 5.11 -11.71
C LEU A 109 9.05 4.21 -12.93
N VAL A 110 9.50 2.98 -12.71
CA VAL A 110 9.66 1.97 -13.76
C VAL A 110 8.95 0.70 -13.32
N ASN A 111 8.01 0.22 -14.13
CA ASN A 111 7.39 -1.09 -13.92
C ASN A 111 8.43 -2.17 -14.25
N ASP A 112 8.81 -2.95 -13.23
CA ASP A 112 9.81 -4.00 -13.36
C ASP A 112 9.19 -5.31 -13.85
N ARG A 113 8.06 -5.69 -13.25
CA ARG A 113 7.33 -6.91 -13.56
C ARG A 113 5.91 -6.86 -13.02
N LYS A 114 5.08 -7.78 -13.52
CA LYS A 114 3.70 -7.97 -13.05
C LYS A 114 3.36 -9.43 -12.77
N LEU A 115 2.43 -9.63 -11.84
CA LEU A 115 1.78 -10.90 -11.55
C LEU A 115 0.29 -10.76 -11.87
N ASN A 116 -0.30 -11.84 -12.38
CA ASN A 116 -1.73 -11.89 -12.67
C ASN A 116 -2.38 -12.91 -11.74
N PHE A 117 -3.52 -12.53 -11.17
CA PHE A 117 -4.31 -13.39 -10.30
C PHE A 117 -5.68 -13.68 -10.91
N GLN A 118 -6.31 -14.77 -10.48
CA GLN A 118 -7.65 -15.15 -10.90
C GLN A 118 -8.75 -14.42 -10.12
N HIS A 119 -8.39 -13.43 -9.31
CA HIS A 119 -9.30 -12.63 -8.52
C HIS A 119 -8.84 -11.17 -8.53
N PHE A 120 -9.79 -10.28 -8.25
CA PHE A 120 -9.54 -8.87 -8.08
C PHE A 120 -8.71 -8.60 -6.80
N CYS A 121 -7.81 -7.63 -6.84
CA CYS A 121 -6.84 -7.32 -5.80
C CYS A 121 -7.13 -5.95 -5.18
N ASN A 122 -7.71 -5.94 -3.98
CA ASN A 122 -8.15 -4.73 -3.29
C ASN A 122 -7.03 -4.05 -2.49
N SER A 123 -6.27 -4.85 -1.73
CA SER A 123 -5.18 -4.36 -0.89
C SER A 123 -4.06 -5.39 -0.80
N ILE A 124 -2.88 -4.94 -0.39
CA ILE A 124 -1.66 -5.73 -0.31
C ILE A 124 -0.89 -5.42 0.97
N ALA A 125 -0.28 -6.45 1.55
CA ALA A 125 0.88 -6.30 2.43
C ALA A 125 2.00 -7.24 2.00
N PHE A 126 3.25 -6.84 2.27
CA PHE A 126 4.42 -7.69 2.09
C PHE A 126 5.09 -7.92 3.45
N HIS A 127 5.19 -9.18 3.85
CA HIS A 127 5.76 -9.55 5.15
C HIS A 127 6.45 -10.91 5.07
N GLN A 128 7.63 -11.02 5.69
CA GLN A 128 8.42 -12.27 5.74
C GLN A 128 8.57 -12.94 4.36
N LYS A 129 8.78 -12.15 3.30
CA LYS A 129 8.90 -12.61 1.90
C LYS A 129 7.62 -13.21 1.32
N TYR A 130 6.45 -12.92 1.88
CA TYR A 130 5.16 -13.30 1.31
C TYR A 130 4.31 -12.07 0.98
N LEU A 131 3.52 -12.21 -0.07
CA LEU A 131 2.48 -11.25 -0.45
C LEU A 131 1.17 -11.68 0.20
N PHE A 132 0.49 -10.75 0.87
CA PHE A 132 -0.83 -10.94 1.46
C PHE A 132 -1.81 -10.06 0.71
N LEU A 133 -2.65 -10.67 -0.11
CA LEU A 133 -3.59 -9.97 -0.99
C LEU A 133 -5.03 -10.17 -0.50
N THR A 134 -5.79 -9.09 -0.45
CA THR A 134 -7.23 -9.17 -0.22
C THR A 134 -8.01 -9.06 -1.52
N SER A 135 -9.09 -9.82 -1.62
CA SER A 135 -10.16 -9.61 -2.59
C SER A 135 -11.38 -9.01 -1.90
N GLY A 136 -12.54 -9.01 -2.57
CA GLY A 136 -13.80 -8.62 -1.93
C GLY A 136 -14.26 -9.56 -0.82
N THR A 137 -13.81 -10.82 -0.84
CA THR A 137 -14.33 -11.87 0.05
C THR A 137 -13.23 -12.71 0.71
N ALA A 138 -11.97 -12.58 0.31
CA ALA A 138 -10.93 -13.49 0.78
C ALA A 138 -9.60 -12.79 1.04
N LEU A 139 -8.79 -13.43 1.89
CA LEU A 139 -7.40 -13.10 2.15
C LEU A 139 -6.53 -14.26 1.67
N TYR A 140 -5.58 -13.95 0.81
CA TYR A 140 -4.66 -14.92 0.22
C TYR A 140 -3.23 -14.62 0.63
N LYS A 141 -2.44 -15.69 0.77
CA LYS A 141 -0.99 -15.64 0.93
C LYS A 141 -0.36 -16.20 -0.34
N TYR A 142 0.50 -15.39 -0.96
CA TYR A 142 1.23 -15.71 -2.17
C TYR A 142 2.74 -15.66 -1.92
N SER A 143 3.48 -16.48 -2.65
CA SER A 143 4.92 -16.32 -2.78
C SER A 143 5.26 -15.11 -3.67
N PRO A 144 6.50 -14.58 -3.63
CA PRO A 144 6.90 -13.42 -4.44
C PRO A 144 6.87 -13.64 -5.95
N ASP A 145 6.88 -14.91 -6.41
CA ASP A 145 6.71 -15.31 -7.81
C ASP A 145 5.24 -15.55 -8.19
N GLY A 146 4.30 -15.26 -7.29
CA GLY A 146 2.86 -15.28 -7.57
C GLY A 146 2.18 -16.64 -7.40
N LYS A 147 2.84 -17.63 -6.81
CA LYS A 147 2.19 -18.93 -6.51
C LYS A 147 1.35 -18.80 -5.25
N LEU A 148 0.13 -19.30 -5.32
CA LEU A 148 -0.75 -19.36 -4.15
C LEU A 148 -0.14 -20.31 -3.12
N VAL A 149 0.15 -19.79 -1.92
CA VAL A 149 0.65 -20.59 -0.79
C VAL A 149 -0.54 -21.09 0.03
N SER A 150 -1.47 -20.19 0.36
CA SER A 150 -2.67 -20.56 1.13
C SER A 150 -3.76 -19.50 1.00
N LYS A 151 -5.03 -19.91 1.07
CA LYS A 151 -6.16 -19.00 1.32
C LYS A 151 -6.37 -18.93 2.84
N LEU A 152 -6.06 -17.78 3.44
CA LEU A 152 -6.08 -17.62 4.91
C LEU A 152 -7.49 -17.40 5.44
N HIS A 153 -8.34 -16.75 4.64
CA HIS A 153 -9.74 -16.51 4.96
C HIS A 153 -10.57 -16.39 3.69
N GLU A 154 -11.83 -16.82 3.76
CA GLU A 154 -12.83 -16.63 2.70
C GLU A 154 -14.22 -16.54 3.31
N ASP A 155 -14.91 -15.45 3.03
CA ASP A 155 -16.32 -15.27 3.33
C ASP A 155 -17.16 -15.77 2.16
N ASN A 156 -17.76 -16.95 2.36
CA ASN A 156 -18.68 -17.58 1.41
C ASN A 156 -20.15 -17.18 1.66
N SER A 157 -20.42 -16.26 2.59
CA SER A 157 -21.79 -15.91 2.98
C SER A 157 -22.53 -15.04 1.97
N ASN A 158 -21.88 -14.63 0.87
CA ASN A 158 -22.40 -13.67 -0.12
C ASN A 158 -22.88 -12.33 0.49
N LYS A 159 -22.51 -12.05 1.75
CA LYS A 159 -22.73 -10.75 2.36
C LYS A 159 -21.55 -9.87 2.00
N TRP A 160 -21.84 -8.71 1.40
CA TRP A 160 -20.82 -7.68 1.17
C TRP A 160 -20.35 -7.18 2.54
N THR A 161 -19.24 -7.71 3.06
CA THR A 161 -18.52 -7.07 4.17
C THR A 161 -17.83 -5.84 3.59
N GLY A 162 -18.61 -4.77 3.43
CA GLY A 162 -18.13 -3.53 2.84
C GLY A 162 -18.85 -2.37 3.48
N LYS A 163 -18.68 -2.21 4.79
CA LYS A 163 -18.79 -0.89 5.40
C LYS A 163 -17.41 -0.24 5.29
N ASN A 164 -17.31 0.72 4.38
CA ASN A 164 -16.28 1.75 4.30
C ASN A 164 -15.73 2.09 5.70
N HIS A 165 -14.57 1.56 6.07
CA HIS A 165 -13.54 2.16 6.93
C HIS A 165 -12.31 1.26 6.80
N GLY A 166 -11.14 1.88 6.65
CA GLY A 166 -9.89 1.27 6.20
C GLY A 166 -9.70 -0.20 6.56
N TYR A 167 -9.58 -1.04 5.53
CA TYR A 167 -8.91 -2.33 5.64
C TYR A 167 -7.42 -2.07 5.88
N PHE A 168 -7.09 -1.62 7.08
CA PHE A 168 -5.80 -1.94 7.63
C PHE A 168 -5.79 -3.46 7.75
N ILE A 169 -4.78 -4.09 7.16
CA ILE A 169 -4.35 -5.40 7.63
C ILE A 169 -3.78 -5.15 9.04
N SER A 170 -4.67 -4.95 10.02
CA SER A 170 -4.34 -5.12 11.42
C SER A 170 -4.24 -6.63 11.62
N LEU A 171 -3.05 -7.17 11.40
CA LEU A 171 -2.69 -8.48 11.92
C LEU A 171 -2.74 -8.35 13.45
N ASN A 172 -3.94 -8.50 14.01
CA ASN A 172 -4.13 -8.65 15.42
C ASN A 172 -3.22 -9.78 15.90
N LYS A 173 -2.50 -9.56 17.00
CA LYS A 173 -1.45 -10.42 17.59
C LYS A 173 -1.86 -11.86 17.94
N ASN A 174 -3.04 -12.31 17.52
CA ASN A 174 -3.60 -13.63 17.82
C ASN A 174 -3.62 -14.59 16.62
N ILE A 175 -3.08 -14.21 15.47
CA ILE A 175 -2.65 -15.22 14.47
C ILE A 175 -1.20 -15.57 14.82
N LEU A 176 -1.06 -16.54 15.72
CA LEU A 176 0.21 -17.20 15.99
C LEU A 176 0.73 -17.77 14.66
N LEU A 177 1.83 -17.18 14.17
CA LEU A 177 2.75 -17.82 13.23
C LEU A 177 3.57 -18.88 13.98
#